data_AF-A0A1R1ATJ5-F1
#
_entry.id   AF-A0A1R1ATJ5-F1
#
_cell.length_a   1.000
_cell.length_b   1.000
_cell.length_c   1.000
_cell.angle_alpha   90.00
_cell.angle_beta   90.00
_cell.angle_gamma   90.00
#
_symmetry.space_group_name_H-M   'P 1'
#
loop_
_entity.id
_entity.type
_entity.pdbx_description
1 polymer ?
#
loop_
_entity_poly.entity_id
_entity_poly.type
_entity_poly.pdbx_seq_one_letter_code
_entity_poly.pdbx_strand_id
1 'polypeptide(L)'
;MDRTSLIKGHLEMCVLAILSHGKSYGYEIMKELEKHRLKLKGVGSIYPILSKLKDQGWVTDTRELSESGKARVYYEITPSGDLFLDKKIQEWQELQQDIRSLLSSNVQRFEDGVEQESQRP
;
A
#
# COMPACT_ATOMS: atom_id res chain seq x y z
N MET A 1 15.19 -6.24 5.36
CA MET A 1 14.47 -5.42 4.35
C MET A 1 14.11 -4.09 5.00
N ASP A 2 14.38 -2.95 4.36
CA ASP A 2 14.04 -1.65 4.95
C ASP A 2 12.53 -1.35 4.77
N ARG A 3 11.96 -0.52 5.65
CA ARG A 3 10.53 -0.18 5.64
C ARG A 3 10.07 0.37 4.29
N THR A 4 10.95 1.11 3.62
CA THR A 4 10.69 1.67 2.29
C THR A 4 10.47 0.58 1.24
N SER A 5 11.26 -0.50 1.26
CA SER A 5 11.10 -1.61 0.31
C SER A 5 9.78 -2.35 0.52
N LEU A 6 9.35 -2.54 1.78
CA LEU A 6 8.05 -3.12 2.09
C LEU A 6 6.90 -2.27 1.53
N ILE A 7 6.98 -0.93 1.69
CA ILE A 7 5.99 -0.01 1.12
C ILE A 7 5.97 -0.12 -0.40
N LYS A 8 7.15 -0.06 -1.05
CA LYS A 8 7.26 -0.18 -2.51
C LYS A 8 6.68 -1.49 -3.05
N GLY A 9 6.83 -2.58 -2.32
CA GLY A 9 6.26 -3.89 -2.69
C GLY A 9 4.73 -3.93 -2.72
N HIS A 10 4.06 -3.00 -2.01
CA HIS A 10 2.60 -2.96 -1.89
C HIS A 10 1.99 -1.68 -2.45
N LEU A 11 2.82 -0.83 -3.10
CA LEU A 11 2.43 0.53 -3.45
C LEU A 11 1.33 0.58 -4.51
N GLU A 12 1.28 -0.38 -5.42
CA GLU A 12 0.21 -0.52 -6.42
C GLU A 12 -1.15 -0.67 -5.73
N MET A 13 -1.27 -1.61 -4.79
CA MET A 13 -2.47 -1.82 -4.00
C MET A 13 -2.85 -0.57 -3.20
N CYS A 14 -1.88 0.12 -2.59
CA CYS A 14 -2.15 1.36 -1.84
C CYS A 14 -2.67 2.49 -2.73
N VAL A 15 -2.13 2.66 -3.93
CA VAL A 15 -2.58 3.69 -4.87
C VAL A 15 -3.98 3.37 -5.39
N LEU A 16 -4.24 2.13 -5.77
CA LEU A 16 -5.58 1.70 -6.21
C LEU A 16 -6.61 1.87 -5.10
N ALA A 17 -6.28 1.53 -3.85
CA ALA A 17 -7.16 1.74 -2.70
C ALA A 17 -7.49 3.23 -2.45
N ILE A 18 -6.60 4.16 -2.79
CA ILE A 18 -6.91 5.59 -2.75
C ILE A 18 -7.87 5.95 -3.88
N LEU A 19 -7.60 5.47 -5.10
CA LEU A 19 -8.39 5.79 -6.29
C LEU A 19 -9.78 5.13 -6.29
N SER A 20 -10.00 4.05 -5.53
CA SER A 20 -11.33 3.44 -5.35
C SER A 20 -12.31 4.34 -4.59
N HIS A 21 -11.83 5.40 -3.92
CA HIS A 21 -12.66 6.40 -3.27
C HIS A 21 -12.98 7.60 -4.18
N GLY A 22 -12.46 7.61 -5.41
CA GLY A 22 -12.66 8.66 -6.40
C GLY A 22 -11.35 9.10 -7.08
N LYS A 23 -11.49 9.77 -8.22
CA LYS A 23 -10.35 10.26 -9.00
C LYS A 23 -9.48 11.23 -8.20
N SER A 24 -8.17 11.17 -8.41
CA SER A 24 -7.20 12.03 -7.71
C SER A 24 -5.97 12.31 -8.57
N TYR A 25 -5.12 13.28 -8.19
CA TYR A 25 -3.88 13.60 -8.90
C TYR A 25 -2.64 13.29 -8.05
N GLY A 26 -1.48 13.13 -8.69
CA GLY A 26 -0.29 12.55 -8.07
C GLY A 26 0.15 13.17 -6.73
N TYR A 27 -0.03 14.48 -6.55
CA TYR A 27 0.27 15.13 -5.27
C TYR A 27 -0.73 14.77 -4.15
N GLU A 28 -2.03 14.69 -4.44
CA GLU A 28 -3.05 14.28 -3.47
C GLU A 28 -2.88 12.82 -3.07
N ILE A 29 -2.60 11.94 -4.04
CA ILE A 29 -2.30 10.53 -3.79
C ILE A 29 -1.11 10.41 -2.83
N MET A 30 -0.03 11.14 -3.08
CA MET A 30 1.12 11.15 -2.18
C MET A 30 0.76 11.66 -0.78
N LYS A 31 0.00 12.76 -0.69
CA LYS A 31 -0.45 13.32 0.59
C LYS A 31 -1.30 12.33 1.37
N GLU A 32 -2.15 11.57 0.69
CA GLU A 32 -2.97 10.53 1.31
C GLU A 32 -2.11 9.38 1.85
N LEU A 33 -1.15 8.87 1.05
CA LEU A 33 -0.17 7.88 1.52
C LEU A 33 0.58 8.33 2.78
N GLU A 34 0.96 9.61 2.84
CA GLU A 34 1.66 10.18 4.00
C GLU A 34 0.80 10.18 5.28
N LYS A 35 -0.52 10.40 5.18
CA LYS A 35 -1.44 10.31 6.33
C LYS A 35 -1.42 8.91 6.97
N HIS A 36 -1.25 7.87 6.15
CA HIS A 36 -1.14 6.47 6.57
C HIS A 36 0.30 6.05 6.94
N ARG A 37 1.22 7.00 7.08
CA ARG A 37 2.65 6.76 7.36
C ARG A 37 3.36 5.96 6.26
N LEU A 38 2.85 5.95 5.02
CA LEU A 38 3.43 5.30 3.84
C LEU A 38 4.30 6.27 3.05
N LYS A 39 5.33 6.84 3.71
CA LYS A 39 6.17 7.89 3.14
C LYS A 39 7.07 7.38 2.01
N LEU A 40 7.09 8.11 0.90
CA LEU A 40 8.00 7.91 -0.22
C LEU A 40 9.00 9.07 -0.31
N LYS A 41 10.04 8.93 -1.14
CA LYS A 41 11.04 9.99 -1.37
C LYS A 41 10.51 11.04 -2.37
N GLY A 42 9.49 11.80 -1.95
CA GLY A 42 8.93 12.94 -2.69
C GLY A 42 7.97 12.57 -3.84
N VAL A 43 7.29 13.58 -4.39
CA VAL A 43 6.20 13.41 -5.39
C VAL A 43 6.66 12.68 -6.64
N GLY A 44 7.90 12.89 -7.07
CA GLY A 44 8.45 12.23 -8.26
C GLY A 44 8.42 10.70 -8.20
N SER A 45 8.36 10.12 -7.00
CA SER A 45 8.36 8.67 -6.79
C SER A 45 7.03 7.99 -7.08
N ILE A 46 5.91 8.73 -7.22
CA ILE A 46 4.60 8.15 -7.49
C ILE A 46 4.33 7.92 -8.98
N TYR A 47 4.94 8.73 -9.86
CA TYR A 47 4.66 8.67 -11.29
C TYR A 47 5.07 7.35 -11.96
N PRO A 48 6.18 6.69 -11.60
CA PRO A 48 6.48 5.36 -12.14
C PRO A 48 5.39 4.33 -11.81
N ILE A 49 4.80 4.40 -10.62
CA ILE A 49 3.69 3.52 -10.24
C ILE A 49 2.43 3.86 -11.03
N LEU A 50 2.08 5.15 -11.12
CA LEU A 50 0.91 5.58 -11.90
C LEU A 50 1.04 5.19 -13.38
N SER A 51 2.23 5.33 -13.98
CA SER A 51 2.50 4.85 -15.33
C SER A 51 2.28 3.36 -15.45
N LYS A 52 2.84 2.57 -14.51
CA LYS A 52 2.68 1.12 -14.50
C LYS A 52 1.21 0.71 -14.38
N LEU A 53 0.44 1.31 -13.47
CA LEU A 53 -0.99 1.01 -13.31
C LEU A 53 -1.78 1.31 -14.59
N LYS A 54 -1.39 2.37 -15.31
CA LYS A 54 -1.94 2.71 -16.63
C LYS A 54 -1.60 1.69 -17.70
N ASP A 55 -0.33 1.28 -17.76
CA ASP A 55 0.14 0.30 -18.74
C ASP A 55 -0.53 -1.07 -18.53
N GLN A 56 -0.93 -1.39 -17.29
CA GLN A 56 -1.73 -2.58 -16.96
C GLN A 56 -3.24 -2.39 -17.20
N GLY A 57 -3.69 -1.17 -17.55
CA GLY A 57 -5.10 -0.86 -17.73
C GLY A 57 -5.93 -0.82 -16.44
N TRP A 58 -5.29 -0.73 -15.28
CA TRP A 58 -5.96 -0.64 -13.96
C TRP A 58 -6.37 0.79 -13.59
N VAL A 59 -5.81 1.78 -14.29
CA VAL A 59 -6.08 3.20 -14.08
C VAL A 59 -6.14 3.91 -15.43
N THR A 60 -7.03 4.89 -15.57
CA THR A 60 -7.06 5.85 -16.69
C THR A 60 -6.58 7.23 -16.21
N ASP A 61 -6.21 8.11 -17.15
CA ASP A 61 -5.87 9.49 -16.83
C ASP A 61 -6.63 10.50 -17.68
N THR A 62 -6.98 11.63 -17.07
CA THR A 62 -7.63 12.77 -17.72
C THR A 62 -6.88 14.06 -17.37
N ARG A 63 -6.70 14.94 -18.35
CA ARG A 63 -6.21 16.30 -18.11
C ARG A 63 -7.39 17.22 -17.83
N GLU A 64 -7.41 17.79 -16.63
CA GLU A 64 -8.49 18.68 -16.18
C GLU A 64 -7.91 19.94 -15.51
N LEU A 65 -8.67 21.04 -15.55
CA LEU A 65 -8.34 22.23 -14.78
C LEU A 65 -8.76 22.00 -13.32
N SER A 66 -7.82 22.18 -12.40
CA SER A 66 -8.13 22.25 -10.98
C SER A 66 -8.99 23.48 -10.65
N GLU A 67 -9.58 23.50 -9.46
CA GLU A 67 -10.29 24.68 -8.90
C GLU A 67 -9.43 25.95 -8.93
N SER A 68 -8.11 25.80 -8.84
CA SER A 68 -7.13 26.90 -8.91
C SER A 68 -6.78 27.35 -10.34
N GLY A 69 -7.43 26.80 -11.37
CA GLY A 69 -7.16 27.08 -12.79
C GLY A 69 -5.89 26.42 -13.35
N LYS A 70 -5.12 25.69 -12.53
CA LYS A 70 -3.94 24.94 -13.00
C LYS A 70 -4.36 23.60 -13.60
N ALA A 71 -3.84 23.28 -14.79
CA ALA A 71 -4.02 21.96 -15.41
C ALA A 71 -3.33 20.88 -14.57
N ARG A 72 -4.06 19.79 -14.30
CA ARG A 72 -3.58 18.60 -13.58
C ARG A 72 -3.98 17.34 -14.34
N VAL A 73 -3.19 16.29 -14.16
CA VAL A 73 -3.53 14.95 -14.61
C VAL A 73 -4.22 14.25 -13.44
N TYR A 74 -5.50 13.95 -13.60
CA TYR A 74 -6.28 13.13 -12.69
C TYR A 74 -6.20 11.68 -13.14
N TYR A 75 -6.19 10.78 -12.17
CA TYR A 75 -6.16 9.34 -12.33
C TYR A 75 -7.45 8.78 -11.75
N GLU A 76 -8.03 7.79 -12.42
CA GLU A 76 -9.26 7.13 -12.00
C GLU A 76 -9.09 5.61 -12.14
N ILE A 77 -9.57 4.86 -11.16
CA ILE A 77 -9.52 3.40 -11.20
C ILE A 77 -10.47 2.87 -12.27
N THR A 78 -10.07 1.81 -12.96
CA THR A 78 -10.92 1.11 -13.94
C THR A 78 -11.60 -0.09 -13.28
N PRO A 79 -12.65 -0.67 -13.91
CA PRO A 79 -13.24 -1.92 -13.41
C PRO A 79 -12.24 -3.08 -13.28
N SER A 80 -11.25 -3.18 -14.18
CA SER A 80 -10.17 -4.17 -14.05
C SER A 80 -9.20 -3.83 -12.92
N GLY A 81 -8.99 -2.55 -12.63
CA GLY A 81 -8.24 -2.08 -11.47
C GLY A 81 -8.89 -2.43 -10.14
N ASP A 82 -10.22 -2.27 -10.04
CA ASP A 82 -10.99 -2.67 -8.85
C ASP A 82 -10.90 -4.19 -8.61
N LEU A 83 -11.10 -5.00 -9.66
CA LEU A 83 -10.95 -6.45 -9.56
C LEU A 83 -9.54 -6.87 -9.12
N PHE A 84 -8.51 -6.18 -9.61
CA PHE A 84 -7.14 -6.42 -9.19
C PHE A 84 -6.91 -6.00 -7.73
N LEU A 85 -7.46 -4.85 -7.31
CA LEU A 85 -7.38 -4.37 -5.94
C LEU A 85 -8.01 -5.37 -4.97
N ASP A 86 -9.22 -5.85 -5.25
CA ASP A 86 -9.91 -6.83 -4.41
C ASP A 86 -9.08 -8.10 -4.22
N LYS A 87 -8.55 -8.64 -5.33
CA LYS A 87 -7.65 -9.81 -5.29
C LYS A 87 -6.41 -9.54 -4.45
N LYS A 88 -5.79 -8.36 -4.58
CA LYS A 88 -4.58 -8.01 -3.81
C LYS A 88 -4.86 -7.84 -2.33
N ILE A 89 -6.02 -7.29 -1.97
CA ILE A 89 -6.45 -7.17 -0.57
C ILE A 89 -6.61 -8.56 0.04
N GLN A 90 -7.26 -9.49 -0.67
CA GLN A 90 -7.42 -10.88 -0.21
C GLN A 90 -6.07 -11.58 -0.03
N GLU A 91 -5.22 -11.56 -1.06
CA GLU A 91 -3.86 -12.14 -1.00
C GLU A 91 -3.04 -11.58 0.17
N TRP A 92 -3.14 -10.26 0.43
CA TRP A 92 -2.44 -9.63 1.54
C TRP A 92 -2.99 -10.06 2.90
N GLN A 93 -4.32 -10.15 3.05
CA GLN A 93 -4.94 -10.58 4.29
C GLN A 93 -4.56 -12.03 4.63
N GLU A 94 -4.57 -12.93 3.64
CA GLU A 94 -4.13 -14.32 3.81
C GLU A 94 -2.67 -14.38 4.24
N LEU A 95 -1.77 -13.67 3.55
CA LEU A 95 -0.35 -13.62 3.89
C LEU A 95 -0.10 -13.09 5.32
N GLN A 96 -0.84 -12.06 5.74
CA GLN A 96 -0.75 -11.55 7.10
C GLN A 96 -1.18 -12.59 8.14
N GLN A 97 -2.21 -13.37 7.86
CA GLN A 97 -2.67 -14.45 8.74
C GLN A 97 -1.63 -15.57 8.83
N ASP A 98 -1.08 -16.01 7.69
CA ASP A 98 -0.07 -17.06 7.64
C ASP A 98 1.20 -16.69 8.41
N ILE A 99 1.72 -15.48 8.16
CA ILE A 99 2.89 -14.95 8.88
C ILE A 99 2.58 -14.83 10.37
N ARG A 100 1.41 -14.28 10.73
CA ARG A 100 1.02 -14.14 12.14
C ARG A 100 0.90 -15.50 12.84
N SER A 101 0.32 -16.49 12.18
CA SER A 101 0.20 -17.86 12.69
C SER A 101 1.59 -18.44 12.99
N LEU A 102 2.50 -18.38 12.02
CA LEU A 102 3.87 -18.88 12.18
C LEU A 102 4.67 -18.16 13.28
N LEU A 103 4.49 -16.84 13.40
CA LEU A 103 5.17 -16.07 14.43
C LEU A 103 4.53 -16.25 15.81
N SER A 104 3.23 -16.53 15.88
CA SER A 104 2.55 -16.80 17.16
C SER A 104 3.07 -18.06 17.85
N SER A 105 3.44 -19.10 17.09
CA SER A 105 4.12 -20.29 17.64
C SER A 105 5.50 -20.01 18.25
N ASN A 106 6.12 -18.86 17.95
CA ASN A 106 7.39 -18.46 18.56
C ASN A 106 7.20 -17.67 19.86
N VAL A 107 6.00 -17.15 20.15
CA VAL A 107 5.72 -16.38 21.38
C VAL A 107 5.64 -17.30 22.60
N GLN A 108 5.05 -18.50 22.46
CA GLN A 108 5.05 -19.51 23.53
C GLN A 108 6.48 -19.88 24.00
N ARG A 109 7.44 -19.94 23.06
CA ARG A 109 8.82 -20.33 23.35
C ARG A 109 9.61 -19.30 24.18
N PHE A 110 9.16 -18.04 24.21
CA PHE A 110 9.73 -17.00 25.06
C PHE A 110 9.09 -16.96 26.46
N GLU A 111 7.82 -17.33 26.59
CA GLU A 111 7.14 -17.42 27.88
C GLU A 111 7.62 -18.65 28.67
N ASP A 112 7.76 -19.80 28.01
CA ASP A 112 8.25 -21.05 28.64
C ASP A 112 9.75 -21.00 29.03
N GLY A 113 10.53 -20.11 28.41
CA GLY A 113 11.95 -19.92 28.70
C GLY A 113 12.22 -19.02 29.91
N VAL A 114 11.33 -18.07 30.21
CA VAL A 114 11.46 -17.14 31.34
C VAL A 114 11.09 -17.80 32.68
N GLU A 115 10.18 -18.78 32.68
CA GLU A 115 9.83 -19.55 33.88
C GLU A 115 10.95 -20.51 34.32
N GLN A 116 11.74 -21.05 33.38
CA GLN A 116 12.84 -21.98 33.72
C GLN A 116 14.10 -21.27 34.23
N GLU A 117 14.31 -19.99 33.90
CA GLU A 117 15.47 -19.22 34.36
C GLU A 117 15.25 -18.58 35.74
N SER A 118 13.99 -18.42 36.19
CA SER A 118 13.62 -17.90 37.52
C SER A 118 13.65 -18.97 38.65
N GLN A 119 13.94 -20.23 38.32
CA GLN A 119 14.04 -21.35 39.27
C GLN A 119 15.43 -21.98 39.37
N ARG A 120 16.47 -21.36 38.77
CA ARG A 120 17.86 -21.76 39.06
C ARG A 120 18.28 -21.19 40.43
N PRO A 121 18.78 -22.04 41.36
CA PRO A 121 19.25 -21.61 42.67
C PRO A 121 20.51 -20.74 42.59
#